data_AF-A0A6G1Z2T4-F1
#
_entry.id   AF-A0A6G1Z2T4-F1
#
_cell.length_a   1.000
_cell.length_b   1.000
_cell.length_c   1.000
_cell.angle_alpha   90.00
_cell.angle_beta   90.00
_cell.angle_gamma   90.00
#
_symmetry.space_group_name_H-M   'P 1'
#
loop_
_entity.id
_entity.type
_entity.pdbx_description
1 polymer ?
#
loop_
_entity_poly.entity_id
_entity_poly.type
_entity_poly.pdbx_seq_one_letter_code
_entity_poly.pdbx_strand_id
1 'polypeptide(L)'
;MKRVDRWLDQVFFAAWEVSVLAIPILWMLLAATPPEAVSLSGLTALTVSAAAVGTYRGEYVSTGSWPRPGHLPTLPVRSAYYSLVVGGTSLLGAAAQVHFGWFWAGVIVPAVVVTGALALLPFVVEAVERVARLTV
;
A
#
# COMPACT_ATOMS: atom_id res chain seq x y z
N MET A 1 4.95 14.86 23.20
CA MET A 1 5.51 13.86 22.26
C MET A 1 6.32 14.55 21.21
N LYS A 2 7.51 14.02 20.90
CA LYS A 2 8.34 14.54 19.81
C LYS A 2 7.66 14.22 18.48
N ARG A 3 7.95 15.00 17.43
CA ARG A 3 7.37 14.83 16.07
C ARG A 3 7.59 13.41 15.54
N VAL A 4 8.75 12.81 15.84
CA VAL A 4 9.12 11.46 15.43
C VAL A 4 8.25 10.40 16.14
N ASP A 5 8.01 10.52 17.44
CA ASP A 5 7.17 9.58 18.20
C ASP A 5 5.77 9.49 17.59
N ARG A 6 5.18 10.64 17.26
CA ARG A 6 3.85 10.70 16.61
C ARG A 6 3.87 10.05 15.22
N TRP A 7 4.93 10.26 14.45
CA TRP A 7 5.06 9.64 13.13
C TRP A 7 5.18 8.11 13.25
N LEU A 8 5.98 7.61 14.21
CA LEU A 8 6.11 6.18 14.47
C LEU A 8 4.78 5.54 14.88
N ASP A 9 3.98 6.19 15.72
CA ASP A 9 2.65 5.70 16.06
C ASP A 9 1.75 5.59 14.81
N GLN A 10 1.77 6.59 13.94
CA GLN A 10 1.00 6.54 12.69
C GLN A 10 1.47 5.41 11.77
N VAL A 11 2.79 5.22 11.63
CA VAL A 11 3.36 4.12 10.84
C VAL A 11 3.03 2.76 11.46
N PHE A 12 3.02 2.65 12.79
CA PHE A 12 2.66 1.41 13.48
C PHE A 12 1.19 1.01 13.21
N PHE A 13 0.25 1.95 13.37
CA PHE A 13 -1.16 1.69 13.05
C PHE A 13 -1.38 1.41 11.56
N ALA A 14 -0.66 2.12 10.69
CA ALA A 14 -0.68 1.88 9.26
C ALA A 14 -0.12 0.49 8.91
N ALA A 15 0.96 0.05 9.55
CA ALA A 15 1.56 -1.26 9.34
C ALA A 15 0.57 -2.38 9.66
N TRP A 16 -0.10 -2.29 10.83
CA TRP A 16 -1.12 -3.26 11.21
C TRP A 16 -2.25 -3.32 10.19
N GLU A 17 -2.77 -2.15 9.83
CA GLU A 17 -3.90 -2.03 8.92
C GLU A 17 -3.59 -2.52 7.50
N VAL A 18 -2.47 -2.08 6.92
CA VAL A 18 -2.05 -2.53 5.58
C VAL A 18 -1.81 -4.03 5.59
N SER A 19 -1.12 -4.56 6.61
CA SER A 19 -0.82 -6.00 6.69
C SER A 19 -2.09 -6.83 6.76
N VAL A 20 -3.08 -6.43 7.56
CA VAL A 20 -4.35 -7.15 7.71
C VAL A 20 -5.21 -7.03 6.46
N LEU A 21 -5.35 -5.82 5.91
CA LEU A 21 -6.23 -5.57 4.78
C LEU A 21 -5.66 -6.07 3.44
N ALA A 22 -4.34 -6.29 3.36
CA ALA A 22 -3.66 -6.88 2.20
C ALA A 22 -3.52 -8.42 2.29
N ILE A 23 -3.98 -9.09 3.35
CA ILE A 23 -3.91 -10.56 3.47
C ILE A 23 -4.36 -11.30 2.19
N PRO A 24 -5.47 -10.93 1.53
CA PRO A 24 -5.92 -11.65 0.33
C PRO A 24 -4.84 -11.71 -0.76
N ILE A 25 -4.17 -10.59 -1.05
CA ILE A 25 -3.13 -10.57 -2.08
C ILE A 25 -1.84 -11.23 -1.60
N LEU A 26 -1.48 -11.07 -0.32
CA LEU A 26 -0.29 -11.69 0.23
C LEU A 26 -0.38 -13.22 0.14
N TRP A 27 -1.57 -13.76 0.39
CA TRP A 27 -1.84 -15.19 0.18
C TRP A 27 -1.66 -15.61 -1.27
N MET A 28 -2.16 -14.83 -2.23
CA MET A 28 -2.00 -15.13 -3.66
C MET A 28 -0.53 -15.05 -4.11
N LEU A 29 0.26 -14.10 -3.59
CA LEU A 29 1.67 -13.95 -3.92
C LEU A 29 2.53 -15.15 -3.50
N LEU A 30 2.07 -15.97 -2.54
CA LEU A 30 2.76 -17.22 -2.17
C LEU A 30 2.86 -18.21 -3.33
N ALA A 31 1.93 -18.15 -4.29
CA ALA A 31 1.94 -19.00 -5.48
C ALA A 31 2.63 -18.35 -6.70
N ALA A 32 3.10 -17.10 -6.57
CA ALA A 32 3.70 -16.36 -7.69
C ALA A 32 5.17 -16.75 -7.92
N THR A 33 5.61 -16.61 -9.16
CA THR A 33 6.98 -16.95 -9.59
C THR A 33 7.66 -15.78 -10.30
N PRO A 34 9.00 -15.62 -10.18
CA PRO A 34 9.90 -16.39 -9.31
C PRO A 34 9.77 -15.98 -7.83
N PRO A 35 9.79 -16.94 -6.88
CA PRO A 35 9.42 -16.70 -5.49
C PRO A 35 10.35 -15.73 -4.77
N GLU A 36 11.64 -15.75 -5.09
CA GLU A 36 12.66 -14.87 -4.49
C GLU A 36 12.44 -13.39 -4.83
N ALA A 37 12.20 -13.07 -6.11
CA ALA A 37 12.00 -11.70 -6.58
C ALA A 37 10.65 -11.15 -6.09
N VAL A 38 9.61 -12.00 -6.09
CA VAL A 38 8.30 -11.65 -5.53
C VAL A 38 8.38 -11.41 -4.03
N SER A 39 9.11 -12.23 -3.27
CA SER A 39 9.24 -12.06 -1.82
C SER A 39 9.98 -10.77 -1.46
N LEU A 40 11.09 -10.46 -2.15
CA LEU A 40 11.82 -9.20 -1.96
C LEU A 40 10.94 -7.99 -2.27
N SER A 41 10.27 -8.02 -3.42
CA SER A 41 9.41 -6.93 -3.86
C SER A 41 8.19 -6.76 -2.97
N GLY A 42 7.59 -7.87 -2.50
CA GLY A 42 6.46 -7.88 -1.59
C GLY A 42 6.79 -7.37 -0.20
N LEU A 43 7.93 -7.78 0.37
CA LEU A 43 8.41 -7.23 1.63
C LEU A 43 8.64 -5.72 1.52
N THR A 44 9.25 -5.29 0.41
CA THR A 44 9.51 -3.87 0.17
C THR A 44 8.20 -3.09 0.03
N ALA A 45 7.26 -3.59 -0.78
CA ALA A 45 5.95 -2.97 -0.99
C ALA A 45 5.18 -2.85 0.33
N LEU A 46 5.14 -3.89 1.16
CA LEU A 46 4.49 -3.86 2.48
C LEU A 46 5.12 -2.84 3.42
N THR A 47 6.45 -2.86 3.54
CA THR A 47 7.19 -1.99 4.46
C THR A 47 7.02 -0.53 4.07
N VAL A 48 7.18 -0.23 2.79
CA VAL A 48 7.03 1.14 2.27
C VAL A 48 5.57 1.59 2.32
N SER A 49 4.61 0.69 2.11
CA SER A 49 3.18 1.02 2.28
C SER A 49 2.86 1.50 3.69
N ALA A 50 3.38 0.83 4.72
CA ALA A 50 3.18 1.27 6.11
C ALA A 50 3.72 2.68 6.36
N ALA A 51 4.96 2.94 5.89
CA ALA A 51 5.59 4.24 6.00
C ALA A 51 4.84 5.33 5.22
N ALA A 52 4.43 5.04 3.98
CA ALA A 52 3.70 5.96 3.11
C ALA A 52 2.33 6.31 3.70
N VAL A 53 1.53 5.31 4.07
CA VAL A 53 0.20 5.53 4.68
C VAL A 53 0.33 6.33 5.98
N GLY A 54 1.27 5.99 6.86
CA GLY A 54 1.49 6.75 8.10
C GLY A 54 1.92 8.20 7.85
N THR A 55 2.73 8.43 6.82
CA THR A 55 3.19 9.76 6.42
C THR A 55 2.07 10.61 5.83
N TYR A 56 1.28 10.05 4.91
CA TYR A 56 0.19 10.75 4.26
C TYR A 56 -0.97 11.03 5.21
N ARG A 57 -1.39 10.02 6.00
CA ARG A 57 -2.45 10.16 6.99
C ARG A 57 -2.08 11.11 8.11
N GLY A 58 -0.82 11.13 8.52
CA GLY A 58 -0.30 12.07 9.51
C GLY A 58 -0.11 13.50 8.98
N GLU A 59 -0.50 13.77 7.73
CA GLU A 59 -0.37 15.07 7.04
C GLU A 59 1.08 15.59 6.99
N TYR A 60 2.07 14.69 7.08
CA TYR A 60 3.48 15.03 6.88
C TYR A 60 3.77 15.36 5.40
N VAL A 61 2.98 14.77 4.50
CA VAL A 61 2.89 15.11 3.07
C VAL A 61 1.41 15.14 2.69
N SER A 62 0.92 16.28 2.20
CA SER A 62 -0.50 16.45 1.87
C SER A 62 -0.84 15.75 0.55
N THR A 63 -1.78 14.80 0.61
CA THR A 63 -2.29 14.04 -0.55
C THR A 63 -3.82 13.97 -0.60
N GLY A 64 -4.49 14.81 0.18
CA GLY A 64 -5.95 14.83 0.35
C GLY A 64 -6.40 14.28 1.71
N SER A 65 -7.71 14.15 1.90
CA SER A 65 -8.30 13.70 3.17
C SER A 65 -8.27 12.17 3.28
N TRP A 66 -7.30 11.66 4.03
CA TRP A 66 -7.20 10.23 4.28
C TRP A 66 -8.32 9.71 5.19
N PRO A 67 -8.90 8.52 4.89
CA PRO A 67 -9.85 7.88 5.78
C PRO A 67 -9.26 7.66 7.17
N ARG A 68 -10.08 7.88 8.20
CA ARG A 68 -9.69 7.60 9.59
C ARG A 68 -9.39 6.11 9.76
N PRO A 69 -8.40 5.75 10.60
CA PRO A 69 -8.17 4.35 10.97
C PRO A 69 -9.47 3.72 11.52
N GLY A 70 -9.81 2.52 11.05
CA GLY A 70 -10.99 1.79 11.55
C GLY A 70 -12.35 2.30 11.07
N HIS A 71 -12.42 3.20 10.08
CA HIS A 71 -13.69 3.63 9.50
C HIS A 71 -14.34 2.49 8.69
N LEU A 72 -15.25 1.75 9.33
CA LEU A 72 -15.86 0.50 8.84
C LEU A 72 -16.41 0.60 7.40
N PRO A 73 -17.15 1.65 7.00
CA PRO A 73 -17.71 1.74 5.64
C PRO A 73 -16.66 1.71 4.53
N THR A 74 -15.44 2.17 4.81
CA THR A 74 -14.36 2.23 3.82
C THR A 74 -13.48 0.98 3.80
N LEU A 75 -13.66 0.04 4.75
CA LEU A 75 -12.80 -1.13 4.87
C LEU A 75 -12.74 -2.01 3.61
N PRO A 76 -13.87 -2.34 2.94
CA PRO A 76 -13.81 -3.18 1.74
C PRO A 76 -13.02 -2.54 0.60
N VAL A 77 -13.27 -1.24 0.34
CA VAL A 77 -12.58 -0.47 -0.70
C VAL A 77 -11.08 -0.39 -0.41
N ARG A 78 -10.72 -0.16 0.85
CA ARG A 78 -9.32 -0.05 1.26
C ARG A 78 -8.60 -1.40 1.24
N SER A 79 -9.28 -2.48 1.60
CA SER A 79 -8.76 -3.84 1.45
C SER A 79 -8.49 -4.18 -0.02
N ALA A 80 -9.46 -3.90 -0.90
CA ALA A 80 -9.28 -4.11 -2.33
C ALA A 80 -8.14 -3.25 -2.89
N TYR A 81 -8.08 -1.97 -2.50
CA TYR A 81 -7.06 -1.04 -2.99
C TYR A 81 -5.65 -1.38 -2.49
N TYR A 82 -5.49 -1.65 -1.19
CA TYR A 82 -4.19 -2.08 -0.66
C TYR A 82 -3.77 -3.41 -1.26
N SER A 83 -4.70 -4.35 -1.46
CA SER A 83 -4.41 -5.60 -2.15
C SER A 83 -3.90 -5.36 -3.57
N LEU A 84 -4.59 -4.53 -4.35
CA LEU A 84 -4.18 -4.18 -5.71
C LEU A 84 -2.80 -3.50 -5.73
N VAL A 85 -2.59 -2.52 -4.86
CA VAL A 85 -1.35 -1.73 -4.83
C VAL A 85 -0.18 -2.57 -4.35
N VAL A 86 -0.30 -3.30 -3.23
CA VAL A 86 0.77 -4.17 -2.73
C VAL A 86 1.07 -5.27 -3.72
N GLY A 87 0.06 -5.99 -4.21
CA GLY A 87 0.27 -7.08 -5.19
C GLY A 87 0.85 -6.59 -6.51
N GLY A 88 0.22 -5.57 -7.09
CA GLY A 88 0.64 -5.01 -8.38
C GLY A 88 2.07 -4.50 -8.34
N THR A 89 2.46 -3.79 -7.29
CA THR A 89 3.83 -3.28 -7.14
C THR A 89 4.83 -4.39 -6.84
N SER A 90 4.44 -5.43 -6.09
CA SER A 90 5.27 -6.61 -5.87
C SER A 90 5.58 -7.34 -7.17
N LEU A 91 4.57 -7.55 -8.01
CA LEU A 91 4.71 -8.21 -9.31
C LEU A 91 5.50 -7.34 -10.30
N LEU A 92 5.27 -6.03 -10.32
CA LEU A 92 6.05 -5.09 -11.12
C LEU A 92 7.53 -5.07 -10.71
N GLY A 93 7.80 -5.03 -9.41
CA GLY A 93 9.17 -5.10 -8.87
C GLY A 93 9.87 -6.39 -9.23
N ALA A 94 9.18 -7.53 -9.07
CA ALA A 94 9.72 -8.83 -9.44
C ALA A 94 10.00 -8.93 -10.95
N ALA A 95 9.06 -8.46 -11.78
CA ALA A 95 9.24 -8.43 -13.22
C ALA A 95 10.43 -7.55 -13.63
N ALA A 96 10.59 -6.38 -13.01
CA ALA A 96 11.74 -5.50 -13.25
C ALA A 96 13.06 -6.16 -12.82
N GLN A 97 13.10 -6.77 -11.64
CA GLN A 97 14.28 -7.48 -11.16
C GLN A 97 14.72 -8.59 -12.12
N VAL A 98 13.76 -9.41 -12.58
CA VAL A 98 14.04 -10.49 -13.53
C VAL A 98 14.48 -9.94 -14.88
N HIS A 99 13.78 -8.93 -15.39
CA HIS A 99 14.07 -8.35 -16.70
C HIS A 99 15.47 -7.71 -16.78
N PHE A 100 15.86 -6.95 -15.74
CA PHE A 100 17.14 -6.26 -15.70
C PHE A 100 18.27 -7.09 -15.07
N GLY A 101 17.97 -8.23 -14.46
CA GLY A 101 18.94 -9.03 -13.70
C GLY A 101 19.55 -8.28 -12.50
N TRP A 102 18.86 -7.25 -12.00
CA TRP A 102 19.40 -6.31 -11.01
C TRP A 102 18.60 -6.37 -9.71
N PHE A 103 19.24 -6.83 -8.63
CA PHE A 103 18.63 -7.00 -7.31
C PHE A 103 17.86 -5.75 -6.84
N TRP A 104 18.47 -4.56 -6.98
CA TRP A 104 17.86 -3.32 -6.51
C TRP A 104 16.61 -2.90 -7.28
N ALA A 105 16.39 -3.41 -8.50
CA ALA A 105 15.13 -3.15 -9.19
C ALA A 105 13.92 -3.70 -8.41
N GLY A 106 14.08 -4.86 -7.75
CA GLY A 106 13.08 -5.46 -6.87
C GLY A 106 12.83 -4.68 -5.56
N VAL A 107 13.63 -3.64 -5.28
CA VAL A 107 13.45 -2.77 -4.11
C VAL A 107 12.96 -1.38 -4.54
N ILE A 108 13.66 -0.75 -5.50
CA ILE A 108 13.40 0.63 -5.91
C ILE A 108 12.05 0.75 -6.61
N VAL A 109 11.74 -0.17 -7.55
CA VAL A 109 10.48 -0.14 -8.30
C VAL A 109 9.27 -0.23 -7.37
N PRO A 110 9.13 -1.25 -6.50
CA PRO A 110 7.98 -1.32 -5.61
C PRO A 110 7.95 -0.13 -4.65
N ALA A 111 9.10 0.30 -4.10
CA ALA A 111 9.13 1.45 -3.18
C ALA A 111 8.58 2.75 -3.80
N VAL A 112 8.96 3.06 -5.04
CA VAL A 112 8.49 4.27 -5.73
C VAL A 112 7.03 4.14 -6.15
N VAL A 113 6.68 3.03 -6.81
CA VAL A 113 5.34 2.85 -7.39
C VAL A 113 4.29 2.74 -6.28
N VAL A 114 4.58 2.06 -5.18
CA VAL A 114 3.63 1.89 -4.06
C VAL A 114 3.34 3.23 -3.39
N THR A 115 4.36 4.07 -3.22
CA THR A 115 4.24 5.40 -2.63
C THR A 115 3.34 6.29 -3.49
N GLY A 116 3.61 6.33 -4.80
CA GLY A 116 2.80 7.10 -5.75
C GLY A 116 1.35 6.60 -5.86
N ALA A 117 1.15 5.27 -5.89
CA ALA A 117 -0.18 4.69 -5.93
C ALA A 117 -0.97 5.01 -4.66
N LEU A 118 -0.37 4.83 -3.47
CA LEU A 118 -1.05 5.09 -2.21
C LEU A 118 -1.45 6.55 -2.03
N ALA A 119 -0.70 7.50 -2.58
CA ALA A 119 -1.09 8.91 -2.58
C ALA A 119 -2.45 9.18 -3.25
N LEU A 120 -2.93 8.26 -4.11
CA LEU A 120 -4.21 8.37 -4.80
C LEU A 120 -5.40 7.82 -4.00
N LEU A 121 -5.17 7.16 -2.85
CA LEU A 121 -6.23 6.52 -2.06
C LEU A 121 -7.40 7.47 -1.72
N PRO A 122 -7.18 8.72 -1.27
CA PRO A 122 -8.30 9.62 -0.94
C PRO A 122 -9.25 9.81 -2.12
N PHE A 123 -8.71 10.04 -3.32
CA PHE A 123 -9.50 10.20 -4.55
C PHE A 123 -10.28 8.94 -4.91
N VAL A 124 -9.70 7.76 -4.71
CA VAL A 124 -10.37 6.48 -4.98
C VAL A 124 -11.55 6.28 -4.03
N VAL A 125 -11.37 6.57 -2.74
CA VAL A 125 -12.46 6.45 -1.75
C VAL A 125 -13.58 7.43 -2.10
N GLU A 126 -13.27 8.70 -2.38
CA GLU A 126 -14.26 9.70 -2.79
C GLU A 126 -15.02 9.30 -4.07
N ALA A 127 -14.31 8.74 -5.05
CA ALA A 127 -14.91 8.27 -6.29
C ALA A 127 -15.88 7.11 -6.04
N VAL A 128 -15.49 6.13 -5.23
CA VAL A 128 -16.36 4.98 -4.90
C VAL A 128 -17.57 5.43 -4.10
N GLU A 129 -17.41 6.32 -3.12
CA GLU A 129 -18.54 6.87 -2.37
C GLU A 129 -19.50 7.65 -3.27
N ARG A 130 -19.00 8.40 -4.24
CA ARG A 130 -19.83 9.11 -5.21
C ARG A 130 -20.63 8.14 -6.08
N VAL A 131 -19.99 7.10 -6.59
CA VAL A 131 -20.67 6.06 -7.40
C VAL A 131 -21.74 5.35 -6.58
N ALA A 132 -21.43 4.97 -5.33
CA ALA A 132 -22.37 4.29 -4.45
C ALA A 132 -23.65 5.12 -4.21
N ARG A 133 -23.54 6.46 -4.09
CA ARG A 133 -24.70 7.36 -3.95
C ARG A 133 -25.54 7.49 -5.23
N LEU A 134 -24.97 7.23 -6.40
CA LEU A 134 -25.69 7.30 -7.68
C LEU A 134 -26.42 6.00 -8.03
N THR A 135 -26.01 4.89 -7.42
CA THR A 135 -26.56 3.55 -7.68
C THR A 135 -27.60 3.08 -6.67
N VAL A 136 -27.87 3.87 -5.63
CA VAL A 136 -28.89 3.66 -4.60
C VAL A 136 -29.98 4.71 -4.77
#